data_AF-A0A151IFL7-F1
#
_entry.id   AF-A0A151IFL7-F1
#
_cell.length_a   1.000
_cell.length_b   1.000
_cell.length_c   1.000
_cell.angle_alpha   90.00
_cell.angle_beta   90.00
_cell.angle_gamma   90.00
#
_symmetry.space_group_name_H-M   'P 1'
#
loop_
_entity.id
_entity.type
_entity.pdbx_description
1 polymer ?
#
loop_
_entity_poly.entity_id
_entity_poly.type
_entity_poly.pdbx_seq_one_letter_code
_entity_poly.pdbx_strand_id
1 'polypeptide(L)'
;MESSDMTADQHLNITTLSLLDVESCDIPLTQPQIEKTYIQLLQLSKFESIEVIQCKVSISRFIYYCGMHSHLSTVMNAQAEYILEVTTDQCKRMHLTGTFSIDTNKHMYGLRVNRTTIRPTIFAGSATSDGRCSGAQYSDPYGTWDNVIVQGTTTITLISYQAAINLETNKIRLKSGTICPYTDATCMDIDGGHTFWKTLPTDHCKFNHYDVLYEGCANKMVDTFYEHPQIVYSLSMQDITFALARAGEELVCGYTLIKTEHPKLLILETKKGESFTTKR
;
A
#
# COMPACT_ATOMS: atom_id res chain seq x y z
N MET A 1 -49.03 35.72 38.61
CA MET A 1 -48.48 35.52 37.27
C MET A 1 -47.20 34.72 37.48
N GLU A 2 -47.26 33.44 37.12
CA GLU A 2 -46.21 32.39 37.09
C GLU A 2 -45.29 32.21 38.32
N SER A 3 -45.42 31.10 39.08
CA SER A 3 -44.80 29.77 38.84
C SER A 3 -43.27 29.84 39.06
N SER A 4 -42.59 29.04 39.88
CA SER A 4 -42.83 27.63 40.22
C SER A 4 -42.21 27.24 41.56
N ASP A 5 -42.87 26.27 42.18
CA ASP A 5 -42.43 25.34 43.22
C ASP A 5 -41.19 24.52 42.77
N MET A 6 -40.34 24.08 43.70
CA MET A 6 -39.77 22.72 43.74
C MET A 6 -38.84 22.55 44.96
N THR A 7 -39.35 21.78 45.92
CA THR A 7 -38.60 21.04 46.93
C THR A 7 -38.00 19.76 46.35
N ALA A 8 -37.16 19.11 47.17
CA ALA A 8 -36.71 17.71 47.11
C ALA A 8 -35.33 17.44 46.49
N ASP A 9 -34.34 17.38 47.39
CA ASP A 9 -33.62 16.15 47.70
C ASP A 9 -33.01 15.40 46.51
N GLN A 10 -31.85 15.88 46.05
CA GLN A 10 -30.91 15.04 45.33
C GLN A 10 -29.99 14.39 46.35
N HIS A 11 -30.35 13.16 46.73
CA HIS A 11 -29.43 12.17 47.29
C HIS A 11 -28.21 12.04 46.36
N LEU A 12 -27.18 12.85 46.60
CA LEU A 12 -25.83 12.57 46.16
C LEU A 12 -25.41 11.29 46.87
N ASN A 13 -25.29 10.20 46.13
CA ASN A 13 -24.66 8.97 46.61
C ASN A 13 -23.16 9.25 46.78
N ILE A 14 -22.79 9.94 47.86
CA ILE A 14 -21.41 10.16 48.26
C ILE A 14 -20.94 8.88 48.93
N THR A 15 -20.10 8.11 48.24
CA THR A 15 -19.38 6.99 48.85
C THR A 15 -18.20 7.55 49.63
N THR A 16 -18.36 7.73 50.94
CA THR A 16 -17.24 8.05 51.84
C THR A 16 -16.51 6.76 52.21
N LEU A 17 -15.31 6.59 51.69
CA LEU A 17 -14.38 5.52 52.09
C LEU A 17 -13.58 5.97 53.33
N SER A 18 -13.79 5.29 54.46
CA SER A 18 -12.95 5.46 55.66
C SER A 18 -11.71 4.58 55.54
N LEU A 19 -10.52 5.14 55.75
CA LEU A 19 -9.24 4.42 55.77
C LEU A 19 -8.81 4.02 57.20
N LEU A 20 -9.63 4.32 58.21
CA LEU A 20 -9.28 4.10 59.62
C LEU A 20 -9.55 2.67 60.09
N ASP A 21 -10.50 1.98 59.46
CA ASP A 21 -10.81 0.56 59.68
C ASP A 21 -10.95 -0.11 58.32
N VAL A 22 -9.81 -0.50 57.74
CA VAL A 22 -9.80 -1.43 56.61
C VAL A 22 -9.85 -2.82 57.21
N GLU A 23 -11.02 -3.47 57.18
CA GLU A 23 -11.13 -4.90 57.49
C GLU A 23 -10.08 -5.66 56.67
N SER A 24 -9.46 -6.67 57.29
CA SER A 24 -8.53 -7.53 56.57
C SER A 24 -9.25 -8.15 55.38
N CYS A 25 -8.87 -7.74 54.17
CA CYS A 25 -9.23 -8.44 52.96
C CYS A 25 -8.56 -9.82 53.02
N ASP A 26 -9.24 -10.79 53.63
CA ASP A 26 -8.93 -12.21 53.52
C ASP A 26 -9.32 -12.64 52.10
N ILE A 27 -8.54 -12.20 51.12
CA ILE A 27 -8.63 -12.69 49.76
C ILE A 27 -8.03 -14.09 49.82
N PRO A 28 -8.84 -15.15 49.67
CA PRO A 28 -8.30 -16.51 49.68
C PRO A 28 -7.26 -16.61 48.56
N LEU A 29 -6.01 -16.88 48.94
CA LEU A 29 -4.90 -17.16 48.03
C LEU A 29 -5.13 -18.51 47.37
N THR A 30 -6.06 -18.55 46.43
CA THR A 30 -6.29 -19.72 45.58
C THR A 30 -5.31 -19.63 44.44
N GLN A 31 -4.46 -20.63 44.28
CA GLN A 31 -3.51 -20.64 43.17
C GLN A 31 -4.28 -20.81 41.86
N PRO A 32 -4.06 -19.93 40.86
CA PRO A 32 -4.70 -20.08 39.56
C PRO A 32 -4.28 -21.40 38.93
N GLN A 33 -5.17 -22.03 38.17
CA GLN A 33 -4.81 -23.23 37.42
C GLN A 33 -3.91 -22.83 36.25
N ILE A 34 -2.67 -23.35 36.24
CA ILE A 34 -1.69 -23.06 35.20
C ILE A 34 -1.53 -24.30 34.32
N GLU A 35 -1.84 -24.15 33.04
CA GLU A 35 -1.63 -25.17 32.02
C GLU A 35 -0.62 -24.67 30.96
N LYS A 36 0.22 -25.56 30.43
CA LYS A 36 1.06 -25.23 29.26
C LYS A 36 0.28 -25.55 27.99
N THR A 37 0.02 -24.52 27.19
CA THR A 37 -0.67 -24.67 25.92
C THR A 37 0.18 -24.14 24.78
N TYR A 38 0.07 -24.75 23.59
CA TYR A 38 0.80 -24.29 22.41
C TYR A 38 -0.03 -23.22 21.71
N ILE A 39 0.60 -22.08 21.42
CA ILE A 39 -0.09 -20.92 20.86
C ILE A 39 0.68 -20.30 19.70
N GLN A 40 -0.04 -19.58 18.86
CA GLN A 40 0.49 -18.49 18.05
C GLN A 40 0.00 -17.14 18.59
N LEU A 41 0.93 -16.23 18.89
CA LEU A 41 0.64 -14.83 19.16
C LEU A 41 0.68 -14.07 17.84
N LEU A 42 -0.48 -13.58 17.41
CA LEU A 42 -0.69 -12.88 16.16
C LEU A 42 -0.84 -11.38 16.41
N GLN A 43 -0.33 -10.57 15.50
CA GLN A 43 -0.54 -9.13 15.46
C GLN A 43 -1.27 -8.73 14.17
N LEU A 44 -2.31 -7.92 14.29
CA LEU A 44 -2.97 -7.32 13.13
C LEU A 44 -2.03 -6.31 12.43
N SER A 45 -1.62 -6.64 11.21
CA SER A 45 -0.79 -5.83 10.33
C SER A 45 -1.63 -4.72 9.70
N LYS A 46 -1.30 -3.48 10.04
CA LYS A 46 -1.94 -2.31 9.42
C LYS A 46 -1.33 -1.99 8.05
N PHE A 47 -0.04 -2.27 7.90
CA PHE A 47 0.72 -1.92 6.71
C PHE A 47 1.44 -3.13 6.14
N GLU A 48 1.51 -3.19 4.83
CA GLU A 48 2.33 -4.17 4.10
C GLU A 48 3.17 -3.43 3.06
N SER A 49 4.33 -4.00 2.71
CA SER A 49 5.24 -3.42 1.73
C SER A 49 5.10 -4.13 0.39
N ILE A 50 4.90 -3.36 -0.68
CA ILE A 50 4.73 -3.92 -2.03
C ILE A 50 5.62 -3.25 -3.06
N GLU A 51 6.03 -4.02 -4.06
CA GLU A 51 6.80 -3.52 -5.18
C GLU A 51 5.92 -2.70 -6.11
N VAL A 52 6.40 -1.50 -6.39
CA VAL A 52 5.80 -0.52 -7.28
C VAL A 52 6.78 -0.23 -8.41
N ILE A 53 6.27 -0.31 -9.63
CA ILE A 53 6.98 0.14 -10.82
C ILE A 53 6.31 1.40 -11.37
N GLN A 54 7.11 2.33 -11.85
CA GLN A 54 6.63 3.57 -12.43
C GLN A 54 7.35 3.84 -13.75
N CYS A 55 6.60 4.37 -14.71
CA CYS A 55 7.06 4.73 -16.04
C CYS A 55 6.53 6.11 -16.42
N LYS A 56 7.44 7.01 -16.80
CA LYS A 56 7.08 8.32 -17.36
C LYS A 56 7.72 8.44 -18.74
N VAL A 57 6.90 8.65 -19.76
CA VAL A 57 7.35 8.93 -21.12
C VAL A 57 6.91 10.34 -21.46
N SER A 58 7.87 11.24 -21.64
CA SER A 58 7.63 12.63 -22.02
C SER A 58 8.17 12.87 -23.41
N ILE A 59 7.38 13.54 -24.24
CA ILE A 59 7.72 13.93 -25.61
C ILE A 59 7.80 15.45 -25.64
N SER A 60 8.95 15.96 -26.07
CA SER A 60 9.10 17.35 -26.50
C SER A 60 9.33 17.33 -28.01
N ARG A 61 8.50 18.04 -28.77
CA ARG A 61 8.54 18.02 -30.24
C ARG A 61 8.53 19.41 -30.86
N PHE A 62 9.09 19.48 -32.05
CA PHE A 62 9.06 20.61 -32.98
C PHE A 62 8.57 20.13 -34.34
N ILE A 63 7.65 20.86 -34.94
CA ILE A 63 7.05 20.59 -36.25
C ILE A 63 7.46 21.68 -37.23
N TYR A 64 7.94 21.27 -38.41
CA TYR A 64 8.21 22.14 -39.53
C TYR A 64 7.48 21.65 -40.78
N TYR A 65 6.86 22.57 -41.52
CA TYR A 65 6.35 22.27 -42.86
C TYR A 65 7.52 22.09 -43.83
N CYS A 66 7.51 21.01 -44.60
CA CYS A 66 8.55 20.69 -45.58
C CYS A 66 8.08 21.10 -46.98
N GLY A 67 8.41 22.32 -47.38
CA GLY A 67 7.98 22.91 -48.65
C GLY A 67 8.76 22.45 -49.87
N MET A 68 8.33 22.95 -51.04
CA MET A 68 9.04 22.76 -52.30
C MET A 68 10.51 23.23 -52.17
N HIS A 69 11.44 22.46 -52.75
CA HIS A 69 12.90 22.67 -52.60
C HIS A 69 13.43 22.50 -51.17
N SER A 70 12.71 21.78 -50.32
CA SER A 70 13.09 21.52 -48.92
C SER A 70 13.16 22.76 -48.03
N HIS A 71 12.38 23.79 -48.35
CA HIS A 71 12.24 24.96 -47.49
C HIS A 71 11.44 24.61 -46.23
N LEU A 72 11.95 25.00 -45.07
CA LEU A 72 11.26 24.80 -43.80
C LEU A 72 10.47 26.04 -43.41
N SER A 73 9.20 25.84 -43.05
CA SER A 73 8.32 26.90 -42.52
C SER A 73 7.72 26.48 -41.19
N THR A 74 7.44 27.47 -40.32
CA THR A 74 6.75 27.21 -39.06
C THR A 74 5.27 26.87 -39.31
N VAL A 75 4.70 26.07 -38.43
CA VAL A 75 3.26 25.75 -38.40
C VAL A 75 2.65 26.19 -37.07
N MET A 76 1.32 26.29 -37.03
CA MET A 76 0.59 26.49 -35.77
C MET A 76 0.85 25.32 -34.82
N ASN A 77 1.03 25.62 -33.53
CA ASN A 77 1.34 24.63 -32.49
C ASN A 77 2.60 23.78 -32.81
N ALA A 78 3.60 24.40 -33.46
CA ALA A 78 4.83 23.72 -33.88
C ALA A 78 5.60 23.10 -32.71
N GLN A 79 5.66 23.78 -31.57
CA GLN A 79 6.32 23.29 -30.36
C GLN A 79 5.29 22.80 -29.34
N ALA A 80 5.51 21.61 -28.79
CA ALA A 80 4.71 21.08 -27.69
C ALA A 80 5.54 20.14 -26.81
N GLU A 81 5.17 20.08 -25.54
CA GLU A 81 5.66 19.08 -24.59
C GLU A 81 4.49 18.41 -23.90
N TYR A 82 4.48 17.08 -23.86
CA TYR A 82 3.41 16.32 -23.26
C TYR A 82 3.89 14.97 -22.74
N ILE A 83 3.09 14.39 -21.84
CA ILE A 83 3.32 13.04 -21.30
C ILE A 83 2.49 12.08 -22.15
N LEU A 84 3.15 11.03 -22.63
CA LEU A 84 2.48 9.94 -23.34
C LEU A 84 1.89 8.97 -22.33
N GLU A 85 0.64 8.57 -22.55
CA GLU A 85 0.01 7.52 -21.77
C GLU A 85 0.74 6.18 -21.97
N VAL A 86 1.10 5.54 -20.86
CA VAL A 86 1.80 4.25 -20.87
C VAL A 86 0.91 3.20 -20.24
N THR A 87 0.67 2.10 -20.96
CA THR A 87 -0.09 0.98 -20.43
C THR A 87 0.75 0.14 -19.45
N THR A 88 0.08 -0.63 -18.60
CA THR A 88 0.72 -1.56 -17.65
C THR A 88 1.72 -2.49 -18.35
N ASP A 89 1.34 -3.05 -19.51
CA ASP A 89 2.19 -3.99 -20.25
C ASP A 89 3.38 -3.32 -20.92
N GLN A 90 3.20 -2.10 -21.44
CA GLN A 90 4.32 -1.30 -21.94
C GLN A 90 5.30 -0.97 -20.82
N CYS A 91 4.81 -0.56 -19.65
CA CYS A 91 5.65 -0.26 -18.51
C CYS A 91 6.41 -1.50 -18.03
N LYS A 92 5.72 -2.63 -17.85
CA LYS A 92 6.36 -3.92 -17.52
C LYS A 92 7.43 -4.31 -18.53
N ARG A 93 7.15 -4.18 -19.83
CA ARG A 93 8.13 -4.46 -20.90
C ARG A 93 9.36 -3.56 -20.77
N MET A 94 9.18 -2.25 -20.57
CA MET A 94 10.30 -1.34 -20.35
C MET A 94 11.16 -1.74 -19.15
N HIS A 95 10.55 -2.19 -18.05
CA HIS A 95 11.27 -2.67 -16.86
C HIS A 95 11.96 -4.01 -17.07
N LEU A 96 11.35 -4.96 -17.80
CA LEU A 96 11.87 -6.32 -17.98
C LEU A 96 12.88 -6.44 -19.12
N THR A 97 12.58 -5.86 -20.27
CA THR A 97 13.41 -6.00 -21.49
C THR A 97 14.23 -4.76 -21.80
N GLY A 98 13.98 -3.64 -21.13
CA GLY A 98 14.67 -2.38 -21.41
C GLY A 98 14.29 -1.79 -22.78
N THR A 99 13.10 -2.10 -23.29
CA THR A 99 12.65 -1.67 -24.61
C THR A 99 11.32 -0.92 -24.60
N PHE A 100 11.24 0.11 -25.43
CA PHE A 100 10.02 0.91 -25.65
C PHE A 100 9.82 1.13 -27.15
N SER A 101 8.57 1.08 -27.60
CA SER A 101 8.21 1.31 -29.01
C SER A 101 7.25 2.49 -29.07
N ILE A 102 7.65 3.57 -29.76
CA ILE A 102 6.78 4.73 -29.99
C ILE A 102 5.76 4.41 -31.08
N ASP A 103 6.22 3.70 -32.12
CA ASP A 103 5.40 3.17 -33.20
C ASP A 103 5.94 1.79 -33.62
N THR A 104 5.43 1.23 -34.73
CA THR A 104 5.82 -0.08 -35.25
C THR A 104 7.28 -0.17 -35.71
N ASN A 105 7.91 0.95 -36.05
CA ASN A 105 9.26 1.00 -36.64
C ASN A 105 10.28 1.71 -35.73
N LYS A 106 9.84 2.40 -34.68
CA LYS A 106 10.69 3.19 -33.78
C LYS A 106 10.77 2.54 -32.41
N HIS A 107 11.85 1.79 -32.24
CA HIS A 107 12.19 1.13 -31.00
C HIS A 107 13.35 1.83 -30.29
N MET A 108 13.21 2.00 -28.98
CA MET A 108 14.26 2.45 -28.08
C MET A 108 14.72 1.28 -27.23
N TYR A 109 16.02 1.03 -27.25
CA TYR A 109 16.66 -0.08 -26.53
C TYR A 109 17.59 0.45 -25.43
N GLY A 110 17.91 -0.43 -24.49
CA GLY A 110 18.88 -0.15 -23.44
C GLY A 110 18.36 0.76 -22.33
N LEU A 111 17.03 0.80 -22.13
CA LEU A 111 16.43 1.45 -20.98
C LEU A 111 16.84 0.72 -19.70
N ARG A 112 17.10 1.47 -18.63
CA ARG A 112 17.49 0.93 -17.33
C ARG A 112 16.53 1.41 -16.26
N VAL A 113 16.18 0.52 -15.34
CA VAL A 113 15.38 0.85 -14.15
C VAL A 113 16.16 1.83 -13.26
N ASN A 114 15.44 2.74 -12.60
CA ASN A 114 15.97 3.83 -11.78
C ASN A 114 16.87 4.81 -12.55
N ARG A 115 16.54 5.04 -13.83
CA ARG A 115 17.29 5.95 -14.69
C ARG A 115 16.36 6.68 -15.65
N THR A 116 16.73 7.92 -15.95
CA THR A 116 16.15 8.70 -17.05
C THR A 116 17.03 8.57 -18.30
N THR A 117 16.40 8.23 -19.42
CA THR A 117 17.04 8.12 -20.74
C THR A 117 16.41 9.14 -21.67
N ILE A 118 17.24 9.89 -22.39
CA ILE A 118 16.80 10.90 -23.36
C ILE A 118 17.32 10.49 -24.74
N ARG A 119 16.44 10.52 -25.74
CA ARG A 119 16.75 10.16 -27.13
C ARG A 119 16.17 11.19 -28.13
N PRO A 120 17.01 11.77 -29.00
CA PRO A 120 16.52 12.47 -30.18
C PRO A 120 15.70 11.51 -31.05
N THR A 121 14.53 11.96 -31.51
CA THR A 121 13.59 11.15 -32.26
C THR A 121 12.98 11.96 -33.38
N ILE A 122 12.94 11.38 -34.58
CA ILE A 122 12.12 11.88 -35.69
C ILE A 122 10.79 11.13 -35.62
N PHE A 123 9.73 11.83 -35.28
CA PHE A 123 8.39 11.26 -35.11
C PHE A 123 7.65 11.11 -36.44
N ALA A 124 7.89 12.00 -37.41
CA ALA A 124 7.33 11.92 -38.75
C ALA A 124 8.20 12.66 -39.77
N GLY A 125 8.07 12.26 -41.03
CA GLY A 125 8.91 12.75 -42.12
C GLY A 125 10.35 12.24 -42.02
N SER A 126 11.22 12.82 -42.85
CA SER A 126 12.66 12.57 -42.79
C SER A 126 13.45 13.79 -43.22
N ALA A 127 14.66 13.90 -42.68
CA ALA A 127 15.65 14.88 -43.09
C ALA A 127 16.96 14.14 -43.37
N THR A 128 17.64 14.57 -44.42
CA THR A 128 18.92 14.03 -44.87
C THR A 128 20.06 14.96 -44.46
N SER A 129 21.29 14.43 -44.39
CA SER A 129 22.45 15.22 -43.98
C SER A 129 22.80 16.36 -44.93
N ASP A 130 22.37 16.29 -46.19
CA ASP A 130 22.49 17.34 -47.21
C ASP A 130 21.38 18.41 -47.12
N GLY A 131 20.51 18.33 -46.10
CA GLY A 131 19.47 19.33 -45.85
C GLY A 131 18.19 19.14 -46.66
N ARG A 132 18.05 18.03 -47.41
CA ARG A 132 16.77 17.70 -48.05
C ARG A 132 15.79 17.13 -47.04
N CYS A 133 14.54 17.51 -47.21
CA CYS A 133 13.45 17.21 -46.32
C CYS A 133 12.35 16.47 -47.10
N SER A 134 11.72 15.47 -46.48
CA SER A 134 10.50 14.83 -46.99
C SER A 134 9.45 14.84 -45.89
N GLY A 135 8.35 15.55 -46.13
CA GLY A 135 7.25 15.63 -45.19
C GLY A 135 6.42 14.35 -45.12
N ALA A 136 5.72 14.18 -44.02
CA ALA A 136 4.70 13.17 -43.83
C ALA A 136 3.51 13.77 -43.07
N GLN A 137 2.39 13.04 -43.05
CA GLN A 137 1.28 13.38 -42.18
C GLN A 137 1.64 13.03 -40.72
N TYR A 138 1.27 13.89 -39.78
CA TYR A 138 1.45 13.67 -38.35
C TYR A 138 0.24 14.16 -37.57
N SER A 139 -0.13 13.43 -36.52
CA SER A 139 -1.21 13.80 -35.61
C SER A 139 -0.82 13.48 -34.18
N ASP A 140 -1.20 14.38 -33.28
CA ASP A 140 -1.06 14.24 -31.84
C ASP A 140 -2.22 14.96 -31.13
N PRO A 141 -2.29 14.99 -29.78
CA PRO A 141 -3.38 15.64 -29.06
C PRO A 141 -3.58 17.14 -29.36
N TYR A 142 -2.61 17.82 -29.99
CA TYR A 142 -2.65 19.26 -30.27
C TYR A 142 -3.01 19.60 -31.71
N GLY A 143 -3.16 18.61 -32.59
CA GLY A 143 -3.60 18.83 -33.96
C GLY A 143 -3.15 17.75 -34.95
N THR A 144 -3.44 18.03 -36.20
CA THR A 144 -3.03 17.22 -37.35
C THR A 144 -2.39 18.14 -38.37
N TRP A 145 -1.24 17.74 -38.90
CA TRP A 145 -0.50 18.47 -39.91
C TRP A 145 -0.18 17.55 -41.07
N ASP A 146 -0.09 18.15 -42.25
CA ASP A 146 0.28 17.46 -43.48
C ASP A 146 1.57 18.02 -44.06
N ASN A 147 2.33 17.15 -44.73
CA ASN A 147 3.63 17.46 -45.32
C ASN A 147 4.61 18.12 -44.32
N VAL A 148 4.75 17.54 -43.12
CA VAL A 148 5.61 18.04 -42.05
C VAL A 148 6.74 17.09 -41.69
N ILE A 149 7.79 17.65 -41.09
CA ILE A 149 8.82 16.91 -40.36
C ILE A 149 8.65 17.20 -38.89
N VAL A 150 8.61 16.14 -38.09
CA VAL A 150 8.43 16.23 -36.66
C VAL A 150 9.63 15.59 -36.00
N GLN A 151 10.36 16.39 -35.24
CA GLN A 151 11.55 15.96 -34.53
C GLN A 151 11.56 16.52 -33.12
N GLY A 152 12.27 15.86 -32.23
CA GLY A 152 12.41 16.32 -30.87
C GLY A 152 13.07 15.28 -30.00
N THR A 153 12.70 15.26 -28.72
CA THR A 153 13.28 14.36 -27.73
C THR A 153 12.21 13.56 -27.03
N THR A 154 12.46 12.26 -26.89
CA THR A 154 11.71 11.39 -26.00
C THR A 154 12.53 11.17 -24.73
N THR A 155 11.92 11.51 -23.60
CA THR A 155 12.49 11.35 -22.27
C THR A 155 11.72 10.25 -21.55
N ILE A 156 12.41 9.17 -21.20
CA ILE A 156 11.83 8.00 -20.53
C ILE A 156 12.46 7.88 -19.16
N THR A 157 11.65 7.88 -18.11
CA THR A 157 12.08 7.66 -16.73
C THR A 157 11.41 6.39 -16.20
N LEU A 158 12.23 5.45 -15.74
CA LEU A 158 11.79 4.21 -15.11
C LEU A 158 12.19 4.23 -13.64
N ILE A 159 11.26 3.94 -12.73
CA ILE A 159 11.51 3.88 -11.29
C ILE A 159 10.90 2.59 -10.74
N SER A 160 11.64 1.87 -9.90
CA SER A 160 11.12 0.74 -9.11
C SER A 160 11.45 0.95 -7.63
N TYR A 161 10.48 0.71 -6.76
CA TYR A 161 10.63 0.87 -5.32
C TYR A 161 9.58 0.12 -4.50
N GLN A 162 9.81 0.00 -3.20
CA GLN A 162 8.84 -0.53 -2.25
C GLN A 162 7.97 0.58 -1.68
N ALA A 163 6.65 0.39 -1.68
CA ALA A 163 5.66 1.29 -1.10
C ALA A 163 4.85 0.61 -0.01
N ALA A 164 4.46 1.37 1.01
CA ALA A 164 3.57 0.88 2.06
C ALA A 164 2.10 0.99 1.63
N ILE A 165 1.37 -0.11 1.76
CA ILE A 165 -0.08 -0.16 1.62
C ILE A 165 -0.72 -0.20 2.99
N ASN A 166 -1.83 0.50 3.17
CA ASN A 166 -2.67 0.41 4.37
C ASN A 166 -3.82 -0.57 4.09
N LEU A 167 -3.76 -1.73 4.73
CA LEU A 167 -4.70 -2.84 4.57
C LEU A 167 -6.09 -2.53 5.14
N GLU A 168 -6.20 -1.64 6.13
CA GLU A 168 -7.48 -1.21 6.72
C GLU A 168 -8.23 -0.28 5.75
N THR A 169 -7.53 0.67 5.14
CA THR A 169 -8.16 1.68 4.29
C THR A 169 -8.13 1.35 2.80
N ASN A 170 -7.46 0.26 2.42
CA ASN A 170 -7.22 -0.14 1.02
C ASN A 170 -6.55 0.98 0.19
N LYS A 171 -5.50 1.59 0.75
CA LYS A 171 -4.79 2.73 0.13
C LYS A 171 -3.31 2.46 0.03
N ILE A 172 -2.71 2.82 -1.09
CA ILE A 172 -1.27 2.87 -1.28
C ILE A 172 -0.81 4.32 -1.26
N ARG A 173 0.35 4.57 -0.63
CA ARG A 173 1.01 5.88 -0.66
C ARG A 173 2.28 5.80 -1.49
N LEU A 174 2.31 6.54 -2.60
CA LEU A 174 3.46 6.64 -3.49
C LEU A 174 4.57 7.51 -2.88
N LYS A 175 5.79 7.45 -3.43
CA LYS A 175 6.95 8.20 -2.93
C LYS A 175 6.76 9.72 -2.97
N SER A 176 6.04 10.21 -3.97
CA SER A 176 5.63 11.61 -4.12
C SER A 176 4.63 12.07 -3.05
N GLY A 177 4.02 11.14 -2.32
CA GLY A 177 2.92 11.40 -1.40
C GLY A 177 1.53 11.19 -2.01
N THR A 178 1.40 10.92 -3.30
CA THR A 178 0.12 10.58 -3.95
C THR A 178 -0.51 9.37 -3.26
N ILE A 179 -1.82 9.44 -2.99
CA ILE A 179 -2.57 8.36 -2.34
C ILE A 179 -3.60 7.83 -3.33
N CYS A 180 -3.55 6.52 -3.59
CA CYS A 180 -4.44 5.88 -4.55
C CYS A 180 -5.12 4.66 -3.92
N PRO A 181 -6.30 4.24 -4.39
CA PRO A 181 -6.89 2.97 -4.00
C PRO A 181 -5.95 1.82 -4.39
N TYR A 182 -5.65 0.94 -3.45
CA TYR A 182 -4.72 -0.16 -3.68
C TYR A 182 -5.28 -1.20 -4.66
N THR A 183 -6.60 -1.42 -4.63
CA THR A 183 -7.31 -2.36 -5.51
C THR A 183 -7.22 -2.03 -7.00
N ASP A 184 -6.97 -0.78 -7.35
CA ASP A 184 -6.95 -0.34 -8.74
C ASP A 184 -5.72 -0.87 -9.50
N ALA A 185 -4.67 -1.29 -8.76
CA ALA A 185 -3.39 -1.79 -9.32
C ALA A 185 -2.63 -0.79 -10.21
N THR A 186 -3.15 0.44 -10.36
CA THR A 186 -2.60 1.51 -11.18
C THR A 186 -2.90 2.86 -10.55
N CYS A 187 -2.01 3.83 -10.77
CA CYS A 187 -2.26 5.22 -10.44
C CYS A 187 -1.37 6.17 -11.26
N MET A 188 -1.92 7.34 -11.58
CA MET A 188 -1.15 8.46 -12.13
C MET A 188 -0.52 9.22 -10.97
N ASP A 189 0.81 9.30 -10.94
CA ASP A 189 1.50 10.07 -9.93
C ASP A 189 1.45 11.58 -10.25
N ILE A 190 1.59 12.44 -9.23
CA ILE A 190 1.60 13.90 -9.37
C ILE A 190 2.73 14.40 -10.28
N ASP A 191 3.85 13.68 -10.32
CA ASP A 191 4.98 13.96 -11.21
C ASP A 191 4.70 13.53 -12.66
N GLY A 192 3.52 13.00 -12.95
CA GLY A 192 3.09 12.54 -14.27
C GLY A 192 3.68 11.17 -14.66
N GLY A 193 4.12 10.36 -13.69
CA GLY A 193 4.54 8.98 -13.93
C GLY A 193 3.41 7.97 -13.72
N HIS A 194 3.19 7.09 -14.71
CA HIS A 194 2.22 6.01 -14.60
C HIS A 194 2.78 4.92 -13.71
N THR A 195 2.06 4.59 -12.65
CA THR A 195 2.53 3.74 -11.55
C THR A 195 1.67 2.50 -11.45
N PHE A 196 2.31 1.34 -11.26
CA PHE A 196 1.65 0.04 -11.25
C PHE A 196 2.22 -0.84 -10.14
N TRP A 197 1.38 -1.71 -9.60
CA TRP A 197 1.76 -2.74 -8.63
C TRP A 197 0.91 -3.99 -8.83
N LYS A 198 1.31 -5.10 -8.20
CA LYS A 198 0.47 -6.30 -8.15
C LYS A 198 -0.48 -6.18 -6.97
N THR A 199 -1.71 -6.67 -7.10
CA THR A 199 -2.56 -6.86 -5.93
C THR A 199 -2.19 -8.17 -5.25
N LEU A 200 -2.30 -8.20 -3.93
CA LEU A 200 -2.20 -9.43 -3.16
C LEU A 200 -3.36 -10.34 -3.57
N PRO A 201 -3.14 -11.66 -3.65
CA PRO A 201 -4.21 -12.59 -3.95
C PRO A 201 -5.36 -12.39 -2.96
N THR A 202 -6.59 -12.35 -3.47
CA THR A 202 -7.79 -12.20 -2.64
C THR A 202 -7.89 -13.38 -1.71
N ASP A 203 -7.54 -13.16 -0.46
CA ASP A 203 -7.67 -14.14 0.59
C ASP A 203 -8.93 -13.79 1.39
N HIS A 204 -9.95 -14.66 1.29
CA HIS A 204 -11.19 -14.53 2.06
C HIS A 204 -10.94 -14.45 3.57
N CYS A 205 -9.85 -15.06 4.02
CA CYS A 205 -9.46 -15.18 5.42
C CYS A 205 -8.46 -14.09 5.83
N LYS A 206 -7.99 -13.29 4.87
CA LYS A 206 -7.06 -12.17 5.07
C LYS A 206 -5.85 -12.56 5.93
N PHE A 207 -5.28 -13.75 5.74
CA PHE A 207 -4.11 -14.24 6.48
C PHE A 207 -2.92 -13.26 6.37
N ASN A 208 -2.83 -12.51 5.29
CA ASN A 208 -1.82 -11.45 5.09
C ASN A 208 -1.95 -10.26 6.06
N HIS A 209 -3.05 -10.15 6.79
CA HIS A 209 -3.27 -9.11 7.80
C HIS A 209 -2.75 -9.53 9.19
N TYR A 210 -2.10 -10.69 9.32
CA TYR A 210 -1.65 -11.23 10.59
C TYR A 210 -0.16 -11.57 10.53
N ASP A 211 0.61 -10.94 11.41
CA ASP A 211 2.02 -11.26 11.65
C ASP A 211 2.16 -12.18 12.86
N VAL A 212 2.99 -13.21 12.77
CA VAL A 212 3.29 -14.11 13.92
C VAL A 212 4.42 -13.50 14.75
N LEU A 213 4.09 -13.00 15.93
CA LEU A 213 5.09 -12.51 16.88
C LEU A 213 5.80 -13.67 17.59
N TYR A 214 5.02 -14.68 18.01
CA TYR A 214 5.50 -15.84 18.73
C TYR A 214 4.72 -17.10 18.32
N GLU A 215 5.43 -18.23 18.26
CA GLU A 215 4.84 -19.56 18.08
C GLU A 215 5.55 -20.54 19.02
N GLY A 216 4.79 -21.21 19.89
CA GLY A 216 5.35 -22.13 20.88
C GLY A 216 4.46 -22.30 22.11
N CYS A 217 4.98 -22.99 23.12
CA CYS A 217 4.25 -23.17 24.39
C CYS A 217 4.22 -21.87 25.21
N ALA A 218 3.07 -21.54 25.80
CA ALA A 218 2.88 -20.48 26.77
C ALA A 218 2.06 -21.00 27.97
N ASN A 219 2.11 -20.27 29.08
CA ASN A 219 1.31 -20.60 30.26
C ASN A 219 -0.08 -19.98 30.11
N LYS A 220 -1.11 -20.81 30.12
CA LYS A 220 -2.52 -20.43 30.23
C LYS A 220 -2.92 -20.51 31.69
N MET A 221 -3.27 -19.38 32.26
CA MET A 221 -3.73 -19.26 33.64
C MET A 221 -5.24 -19.08 33.60
N VAL A 222 -5.97 -19.93 34.32
CA VAL A 222 -7.42 -19.83 34.47
C VAL A 222 -7.71 -19.53 35.93
N ASP A 223 -8.28 -18.35 36.18
CA ASP A 223 -8.83 -18.00 37.48
C ASP A 223 -10.30 -18.45 37.54
N THR A 224 -10.57 -19.47 38.35
CA THR A 224 -11.92 -20.03 38.53
C THR A 224 -12.67 -19.39 39.70
N PHE A 225 -12.13 -18.33 40.31
CA PHE A 225 -12.69 -17.74 41.53
C PHE A 225 -13.95 -16.89 41.28
N TYR A 226 -14.08 -16.33 40.08
CA TYR A 226 -15.22 -15.49 39.70
C TYR A 226 -16.28 -16.27 38.91
N GLU A 227 -17.54 -15.84 38.97
CA GLU A 227 -18.63 -16.35 38.10
C GLU A 227 -18.26 -16.31 36.60
N HIS A 228 -17.31 -15.44 36.24
CA HIS A 228 -16.72 -15.33 34.91
C HIS A 228 -15.21 -15.64 35.00
N PRO A 229 -14.76 -16.84 34.59
CA PRO A 229 -13.36 -17.21 34.71
C PRO A 229 -12.48 -16.32 33.84
N GLN A 230 -11.48 -15.69 34.45
CA GLN A 230 -10.50 -14.87 33.71
C GLN A 230 -9.37 -15.76 33.21
N ILE A 231 -9.09 -15.66 31.90
CA ILE A 231 -8.01 -16.42 31.27
C ILE A 231 -6.89 -15.46 30.91
N VAL A 232 -5.67 -15.76 31.36
CA VAL A 232 -4.47 -14.98 31.06
C VAL A 232 -3.42 -15.88 30.40
N TYR A 233 -2.88 -15.43 29.27
CA TYR A 233 -1.76 -16.09 28.61
C TYR A 233 -0.48 -15.36 28.97
N SER A 234 0.52 -16.08 29.44
CA SER A 234 1.82 -15.50 29.78
C SER A 234 2.99 -16.33 29.29
N LEU A 235 4.06 -15.61 28.96
CA LEU A 235 5.35 -16.18 28.64
C LEU A 235 6.41 -15.27 29.23
N SER A 236 7.43 -15.87 29.84
CA SER A 236 8.62 -15.18 30.30
C SER A 236 9.84 -15.98 29.85
N MET A 237 10.53 -15.46 28.84
CA MET A 237 11.79 -15.96 28.28
C MET A 237 12.78 -14.79 28.16
N GLN A 238 14.07 -15.08 27.94
CA GLN A 238 15.13 -14.06 27.87
C GLN A 238 14.83 -12.96 26.84
N ASP A 239 14.28 -13.32 25.68
CA ASP A 239 14.05 -12.39 24.56
C ASP A 239 12.57 -11.98 24.40
N ILE A 240 11.63 -12.67 25.04
CA ILE A 240 10.18 -12.45 24.85
C ILE A 240 9.49 -12.59 26.20
N THR A 241 8.80 -11.53 26.62
CA THR A 241 7.93 -11.54 27.79
C THR A 241 6.60 -10.90 27.44
N PHE A 242 5.50 -11.57 27.75
CA PHE A 242 4.15 -11.00 27.64
C PHE A 242 3.21 -11.61 28.69
N ALA A 243 2.18 -10.86 29.03
CA ALA A 243 1.00 -11.33 29.76
C ALA A 243 -0.21 -10.65 29.12
N LEU A 244 -1.17 -11.44 28.64
CA LEU A 244 -2.32 -10.97 27.87
C LEU A 244 -3.59 -11.62 28.40
N ALA A 245 -4.50 -10.80 28.91
CA ALA A 245 -5.81 -11.27 29.35
C ALA A 245 -6.74 -11.49 28.15
N ARG A 246 -7.53 -12.56 28.19
CA ARG A 246 -8.60 -12.84 27.24
C ARG A 246 -9.73 -11.82 27.42
N ALA A 247 -10.07 -11.14 26.34
CA ALA A 247 -11.19 -10.19 26.26
C ALA A 247 -12.39 -10.75 25.46
N GLY A 248 -12.18 -11.76 24.62
CA GLY A 248 -13.24 -12.35 23.80
C GLY A 248 -12.70 -13.36 22.78
N GLU A 249 -13.53 -13.73 21.81
CA GLU A 249 -13.17 -14.63 20.71
C GLU A 249 -13.72 -14.11 19.38
N GLU A 250 -13.07 -14.49 18.29
CA GLU A 250 -13.49 -14.24 16.92
C GLU A 250 -13.25 -15.46 16.05
N LEU A 251 -14.22 -15.80 15.22
CA LEU A 251 -14.09 -16.89 14.26
C LEU A 251 -13.60 -16.33 12.92
N VAL A 252 -12.39 -16.73 12.50
CA VAL A 252 -11.80 -16.35 11.22
C VAL A 252 -11.42 -17.61 10.48
N CYS A 253 -12.06 -17.87 9.33
CA CYS A 253 -11.71 -19.00 8.45
C CYS A 253 -11.78 -20.39 9.13
N GLY A 254 -12.68 -20.57 10.10
CA GLY A 254 -12.76 -21.81 10.87
C GLY A 254 -11.78 -21.91 12.04
N TYR A 255 -10.89 -20.93 12.23
CA TYR A 255 -10.06 -20.78 13.42
C TYR A 255 -10.74 -19.89 14.45
N THR A 256 -10.65 -20.27 15.72
CA THR A 256 -11.12 -19.45 16.84
C THR A 256 -9.93 -18.63 17.38
N LEU A 257 -9.87 -17.35 17.01
CA LEU A 257 -8.89 -16.41 17.50
C LEU A 257 -9.36 -15.80 18.82
N ILE A 258 -8.51 -15.83 19.83
CA ILE A 258 -8.77 -15.26 21.14
C ILE A 258 -8.38 -13.78 21.10
N LYS A 259 -9.35 -12.90 21.35
CA LYS A 259 -9.09 -11.47 21.52
C LYS A 259 -8.45 -11.23 22.87
N THR A 260 -7.40 -10.42 22.87
CA THR A 260 -6.76 -9.98 24.11
C THR A 260 -7.23 -8.58 24.49
N GLU A 261 -6.86 -8.10 25.67
CA GLU A 261 -7.05 -6.71 26.08
C GLU A 261 -6.39 -5.70 25.13
N HIS A 262 -5.33 -6.12 24.40
CA HIS A 262 -4.72 -5.29 23.38
C HIS A 262 -5.43 -5.50 22.03
N PRO A 263 -5.99 -4.44 21.40
CA PRO A 263 -6.91 -4.56 20.26
C PRO A 263 -6.29 -5.14 18.98
N LYS A 264 -4.95 -5.22 18.92
CA LYS A 264 -4.22 -5.78 17.77
C LYS A 264 -3.53 -7.10 18.04
N LEU A 265 -3.55 -7.60 19.29
CA LEU A 265 -2.91 -8.85 19.63
C LEU A 265 -3.99 -9.93 19.80
N LEU A 266 -3.81 -11.02 19.07
CA LEU A 266 -4.72 -12.15 19.04
C LEU A 266 -3.93 -13.42 19.37
N ILE A 267 -4.56 -14.36 20.03
CA ILE A 267 -3.95 -15.64 20.37
C ILE A 267 -4.72 -16.74 19.67
N LEU A 268 -4.03 -17.63 18.97
CA LEU A 268 -4.59 -18.90 18.51
C LEU A 268 -4.01 -20.01 19.40
N GLU A 269 -4.86 -20.77 20.07
CA GLU A 269 -4.48 -22.05 20.67
C GLU A 269 -4.43 -23.10 19.57
N THR A 270 -3.27 -23.75 19.40
CA THR A 270 -3.07 -24.71 18.32
C THR A 270 -2.09 -25.81 18.73
N LYS A 271 -1.73 -26.71 17.81
CA LYS A 271 -0.71 -27.74 17.99
C LYS A 271 0.52 -27.44 17.14
N LYS A 272 1.65 -28.02 17.52
CA LYS A 272 2.88 -27.94 16.74
C LYS A 272 2.64 -28.50 15.33
N GLY A 273 2.84 -27.67 14.30
CA GLY A 273 2.62 -28.02 12.89
C GLY A 273 1.27 -27.58 12.33
N GLU A 274 0.34 -27.09 13.17
CA GLU A 274 -0.93 -26.51 12.76
C GLU A 274 -0.87 -24.99 12.97
N SER A 275 -0.38 -24.26 11.96
CA SER A 275 -0.16 -22.81 12.04
C SER A 275 -1.23 -22.04 11.26
N PHE A 276 -1.76 -20.96 11.84
CA PHE A 276 -2.69 -20.04 11.16
C PHE A 276 -2.05 -19.35 9.97
N THR A 277 -0.83 -18.86 10.20
CA THR A 277 0.05 -18.27 9.21
C THR A 277 1.50 -18.52 9.64
N THR A 278 2.44 -18.27 8.73
CA THR A 278 3.87 -18.47 9.00
C THR A 278 4.52 -17.16 9.42
N LYS A 279 5.54 -17.26 10.26
CA LYS A 279 6.35 -16.10 10.65
C LYS A 279 7.09 -15.57 9.41
N ARG A 280 6.82 -14.32 9.05
CA ARG A 280 7.46 -13.60 7.94
C ARG A 280 8.81 -13.01 8.35
#